data_AF-A0AAQ3KYU1-F1
#
_entry.id   AF-A0AAQ3KYU1-F1
#
_cell.length_a   1.000
_cell.length_b   1.000
_cell.length_c   1.000
_cell.angle_alpha   90.00
_cell.angle_beta   90.00
_cell.angle_gamma   90.00
#
_symmetry.space_group_name_H-M   'P 1'
#
loop_
_entity.id
_entity.type
_entity.pdbx_description
1 polymer ?
#
loop_
_entity_poly.entity_id
_entity_poly.type
_entity_poly.pdbx_seq_one_letter_code
_entity_poly.pdbx_strand_id
1 'polypeptide(L)'
;MALPALDGALLALLPLHLLSLGSRFLLGYGGVGRDRPGAARSVVLLATIAVLLTGISALSDTSPSQRGSLVSELEDLRLKTARLELILAESTKTLKSKTLHLEESHKMIKEMEEKIQLLENAIHEMKGSVSDSLNTEEWIHSLEKEVQLLSKQSMKNKDNIQSLQSSANEAKKKMELATSEVEKMESIVTEQWIQIRQLEQAFQLTKMMTSRVLKRSPLKKWHNNRWPSKNTMSKTWFLIIVLIVKNELQDVIKHQLQMNEYTADLAANNLVILFLASSMMAIPILSLWIIITSYFQLL
;
A
#
# COMPACT_ATOMS: atom_id res chain seq x y z
N MET A 1 -18.17 76.06 -21.66
CA MET A 1 -18.85 77.32 -21.28
C MET A 1 -17.89 78.07 -20.37
N ALA A 2 -17.55 79.32 -20.74
CA ALA A 2 -16.64 80.26 -20.06
C ALA A 2 -15.15 79.87 -19.91
N LEU A 3 -14.36 80.22 -20.93
CA LEU A 3 -13.00 80.76 -20.78
C LEU A 3 -13.11 82.22 -20.33
N PRO A 4 -12.21 82.72 -19.45
CA PRO A 4 -11.86 84.13 -19.47
C PRO A 4 -10.38 84.34 -19.85
N ALA A 5 -10.20 85.33 -20.73
CA ALA A 5 -9.08 86.28 -20.82
C ALA A 5 -7.65 85.70 -20.77
N LEU A 6 -7.08 85.47 -21.95
CA LEU A 6 -5.63 85.26 -22.11
C LEU A 6 -5.07 86.15 -23.24
N ASP A 7 -5.33 87.46 -23.13
CA ASP A 7 -4.91 88.45 -24.15
C ASP A 7 -3.71 89.32 -23.71
N GLY A 8 -3.02 88.93 -22.63
CA GLY A 8 -1.83 89.64 -22.11
C GLY A 8 -0.53 88.83 -22.15
N ALA A 9 -0.59 87.51 -22.36
CA ALA A 9 0.57 86.62 -22.24
C ALA A 9 1.29 86.35 -23.57
N LEU A 10 0.64 86.60 -24.72
CA LEU A 10 1.21 86.33 -26.04
C LEU A 10 2.24 87.39 -26.49
N LEU A 11 2.24 88.59 -25.90
CA LEU A 11 3.18 89.65 -26.24
C LEU A 11 4.51 89.59 -25.44
N ALA A 12 4.55 88.88 -24.31
CA ALA A 12 5.76 88.73 -23.49
C ALA A 12 6.62 87.50 -23.90
N LEU A 13 6.06 86.56 -24.67
CA LEU A 13 6.74 85.33 -25.11
C LEU A 13 7.46 85.47 -26.47
N LEU A 14 7.18 86.54 -27.22
CA LEU A 14 7.76 86.78 -28.54
C LEU A 14 9.31 86.91 -28.53
N PRO A 15 9.94 87.59 -27.55
CA PRO A 15 11.40 87.73 -27.51
C PRO A 15 12.12 86.41 -27.17
N LEU A 16 11.53 85.58 -26.31
CA LEU A 16 12.10 84.30 -25.88
C LEU A 16 11.97 83.22 -26.97
N HIS A 17 10.89 83.25 -27.75
CA HIS A 17 10.72 82.35 -28.89
C HIS A 17 11.75 82.61 -30.01
N LEU A 18 12.08 83.87 -30.28
CA LEU A 18 13.10 84.24 -31.28
C LEU A 18 14.52 83.83 -30.83
N LEU A 19 14.83 83.93 -29.53
CA LEU A 19 16.10 83.48 -28.98
C LEU A 19 16.27 81.95 -29.08
N SER A 20 15.18 81.19 -28.87
CA SER A 20 15.18 79.73 -29.01
C SER A 20 15.28 79.24 -30.46
N LEU A 21 14.82 80.04 -31.43
CA LEU A 21 14.94 79.72 -32.85
C LEU A 21 16.36 79.99 -33.37
N GLY A 22 17.02 81.02 -32.85
CA GLY A 22 18.40 81.38 -33.22
C GLY A 22 19.45 80.37 -32.74
N SER A 23 19.27 79.76 -31.57
CA SER A 23 20.23 78.77 -31.03
C SER A 23 20.25 77.44 -31.79
N ARG A 24 19.15 77.09 -32.48
CA ARG A 24 19.08 75.91 -33.36
C ARG A 24 19.94 76.04 -34.62
N PHE A 25 20.26 77.26 -35.06
CA PHE A 25 21.10 77.50 -36.24
C PHE A 25 22.60 77.51 -35.95
N LEU A 26 23.02 77.53 -34.68
CA LEU A 26 24.43 77.68 -34.29
C LEU A 26 25.13 76.38 -33.84
N LEU A 27 24.41 75.25 -33.69
CA LEU A 27 24.99 73.99 -33.19
C LEU A 27 24.80 72.76 -34.09
N GLY A 28 24.46 72.95 -35.37
CA GLY A 28 24.48 71.89 -36.37
C GLY A 28 25.76 71.88 -37.19
N TYR A 29 26.79 71.14 -36.76
CA TYR A 29 27.98 70.83 -37.56
C TYR A 29 27.99 69.33 -37.86
N GLY A 30 27.87 68.98 -39.13
CA GLY A 30 28.03 67.61 -39.61
C GLY A 30 27.51 67.41 -41.03
N GLY A 31 28.34 67.72 -42.03
CA GLY A 31 28.24 67.07 -43.34
C GLY A 31 28.00 67.95 -44.56
N VAL A 32 29.10 68.26 -45.25
CA VAL A 32 29.28 68.32 -46.71
C VAL A 32 28.36 69.23 -47.54
N GLY A 33 28.96 70.31 -48.06
CA GLY A 33 28.70 70.78 -49.43
C GLY A 33 28.10 72.17 -49.58
N ARG A 34 28.93 73.06 -50.15
CA ARG A 34 28.59 74.15 -51.08
C ARG A 34 28.37 75.57 -50.50
N ASP A 35 29.13 76.49 -51.09
CA ASP A 35 29.30 77.91 -50.78
C ASP A 35 28.02 78.73 -50.60
N ARG A 36 27.86 79.40 -49.45
CA ARG A 36 27.01 80.60 -49.22
C ARG A 36 27.52 81.43 -48.01
N PRO A 37 27.26 82.75 -47.95
CA PRO A 37 28.20 83.73 -47.41
C PRO A 37 28.07 83.96 -45.89
N GLY A 38 29.22 84.15 -45.22
CA GLY A 38 29.34 84.39 -43.77
C GLY A 38 28.81 85.73 -43.25
N ALA A 39 28.26 86.60 -44.12
CA ALA A 39 27.78 87.93 -43.72
C ALA A 39 26.50 87.89 -42.85
N ALA A 40 25.58 86.96 -43.12
CA ALA A 40 24.28 86.93 -42.42
C ALA A 40 24.40 86.55 -40.93
N ARG A 41 25.39 85.73 -40.56
CA ARG A 41 25.63 85.34 -39.15
C ARG A 41 26.24 86.49 -38.33
N SER A 42 27.08 87.31 -38.98
CA SER A 42 27.68 88.51 -38.37
C SER A 42 26.64 89.62 -38.16
N VAL A 43 25.72 89.82 -39.10
CA VAL A 43 24.67 90.84 -39.01
C VAL A 43 23.68 90.55 -37.88
N VAL A 44 23.31 89.29 -37.65
CA VAL A 44 22.39 88.93 -36.55
C VAL A 44 23.05 89.15 -35.18
N LEU A 45 24.33 88.78 -35.02
CA LEU A 45 25.08 89.07 -33.79
C LEU A 45 25.21 90.59 -33.56
N LEU A 46 25.56 91.36 -34.59
CA LEU A 46 25.65 92.83 -34.50
C LEU A 46 24.29 93.47 -34.19
N ALA A 47 23.20 92.97 -34.77
CA ALA A 47 21.85 93.46 -34.49
C ALA A 47 21.44 93.18 -33.03
N THR A 48 21.77 91.99 -32.49
CA THR A 48 21.50 91.69 -31.07
C THR A 48 22.34 92.56 -30.12
N ILE A 49 23.60 92.83 -30.46
CA ILE A 49 24.47 93.72 -29.70
C ILE A 49 23.97 95.17 -29.75
N ALA A 50 23.52 95.64 -30.92
CA ALA A 50 22.97 96.97 -31.09
C ALA A 50 21.66 97.18 -30.32
N VAL A 51 20.78 96.17 -30.27
CA VAL A 51 19.54 96.22 -29.46
C VAL A 51 19.85 96.24 -27.96
N LEU A 52 20.84 95.48 -27.50
CA LEU A 52 21.33 95.55 -26.12
C LEU A 52 21.92 96.93 -25.77
N LEU A 53 22.75 97.50 -26.65
CA LEU A 53 23.29 98.85 -26.46
C LEU A 53 22.19 99.93 -26.46
N THR A 54 21.17 99.81 -27.33
CA THR A 54 20.05 100.76 -27.40
C THR A 54 19.19 100.71 -26.13
N GLY A 55 19.01 99.53 -25.54
CA GLY A 55 18.36 99.37 -24.24
C GLY A 55 19.15 99.99 -23.07
N ILE A 56 20.48 99.91 -23.11
CA ILE A 56 21.37 100.54 -22.11
C ILE A 56 21.38 102.07 -22.26
N SER A 57 21.35 102.59 -23.49
CA SER A 57 21.31 104.03 -23.75
C SER A 57 19.98 104.68 -23.35
N ALA A 58 18.85 103.99 -23.51
CA ALA A 58 17.54 104.47 -23.03
C ALA A 58 17.42 104.54 -21.50
N LEU A 59 18.29 103.83 -20.78
CA LEU A 59 18.39 103.85 -19.30
C LEU A 59 19.14 105.10 -18.78
N SER A 60 19.85 105.81 -19.67
CA SER A 60 20.74 106.90 -19.28
C SER A 60 20.02 108.24 -19.02
N ASP A 61 18.83 108.44 -19.60
CA ASP A 61 18.07 109.72 -19.55
C ASP A 61 16.89 109.74 -18.55
N THR A 62 16.81 108.79 -17.61
CA THR A 62 15.73 108.75 -16.62
C THR A 62 16.05 109.56 -15.35
N SER A 63 15.10 110.40 -14.93
CA SER A 63 15.09 111.21 -13.69
C SER A 63 15.55 110.44 -12.43
N PRO A 64 16.24 111.09 -11.47
CA PRO A 64 16.87 110.45 -10.30
C PRO A 64 15.93 109.61 -9.41
N SER A 65 14.61 109.86 -9.43
CA SER A 65 13.63 109.06 -8.67
C SER A 65 13.35 107.68 -9.29
N GLN A 66 13.46 107.53 -10.60
CA GLN A 66 13.14 106.29 -11.32
C GLN A 66 14.34 105.32 -11.32
N ARG A 67 15.56 105.87 -11.32
CA ARG A 67 16.82 105.12 -11.23
C ARG A 67 16.95 104.34 -9.91
N GLY A 68 16.50 104.91 -8.78
CA GLY A 68 16.48 104.21 -7.49
C GLY A 68 15.56 102.98 -7.47
N SER A 69 14.37 103.09 -8.08
CA SER A 69 13.41 101.97 -8.22
C SER A 69 13.97 100.85 -9.09
N LEU A 70 14.60 101.19 -10.21
CA LEU A 70 15.21 100.23 -11.12
C LEU A 70 16.42 99.51 -10.49
N VAL A 71 17.19 100.21 -9.66
CA VAL A 71 18.29 99.60 -8.89
C VAL A 71 17.74 98.62 -7.85
N SER A 72 16.67 98.97 -7.12
CA SER A 72 16.03 98.03 -6.18
C SER A 72 15.42 96.81 -6.87
N GLU A 73 14.83 96.96 -8.05
CA GLU A 73 14.33 95.84 -8.86
C GLU A 73 15.47 94.97 -9.38
N LEU A 74 16.58 95.56 -9.82
CA LEU A 74 17.77 94.83 -10.25
C LEU A 74 18.36 93.99 -9.11
N GLU A 75 18.39 94.56 -7.91
CA GLU A 75 18.92 93.91 -6.72
C GLU A 75 18.00 92.77 -6.24
N ASP A 76 16.68 92.95 -6.31
CA ASP A 76 15.69 91.88 -6.11
C ASP A 76 15.82 90.76 -7.15
N LEU A 77 15.95 91.11 -8.43
CA LEU A 77 16.16 90.15 -9.52
C LEU A 77 17.46 89.36 -9.33
N ARG A 78 18.53 90.01 -8.84
CA ARG A 78 19.80 89.34 -8.54
C ARG A 78 19.64 88.34 -7.40
N LEU A 79 18.96 88.71 -6.31
CA LEU A 79 18.68 87.79 -5.20
C LEU A 79 17.82 86.61 -5.66
N LYS A 80 16.81 86.86 -6.50
CA LYS A 80 15.97 85.82 -7.09
C LYS A 80 16.76 84.88 -7.99
N THR A 81 17.73 85.42 -8.74
CA THR A 81 18.64 84.63 -9.56
C THR A 81 19.51 83.72 -8.70
N ALA A 82 20.14 84.27 -7.66
CA ALA A 82 20.95 83.49 -6.71
C ALA A 82 20.13 82.37 -6.03
N ARG A 83 18.86 82.65 -5.68
CA ARG A 83 17.95 81.65 -5.12
C ARG A 83 17.63 80.53 -6.12
N LEU A 84 17.37 80.87 -7.38
CA LEU A 84 17.10 79.87 -8.42
C LEU A 84 18.34 79.03 -8.72
N GLU A 85 19.53 79.64 -8.75
CA GLU A 85 20.80 78.92 -8.88
C GLU A 85 21.02 77.95 -7.72
N LEU A 86 20.70 78.34 -6.49
CA LEU A 86 20.73 77.47 -5.32
C LEU A 86 19.78 76.28 -5.48
N ILE A 87 18.51 76.53 -5.85
CA ILE A 87 17.51 75.48 -6.08
C ILE A 87 17.94 74.57 -7.22
N LEU A 88 18.58 75.10 -8.27
CA LEU A 88 19.10 74.31 -9.38
C LEU A 88 20.29 73.44 -8.94
N ALA A 89 21.21 73.98 -8.16
CA ALA A 89 22.33 73.22 -7.59
C ALA A 89 21.85 72.12 -6.62
N GLU A 90 20.85 72.40 -5.79
CA GLU A 90 20.26 71.40 -4.89
C GLU A 90 19.46 70.34 -5.67
N SER A 91 18.63 70.74 -6.62
CA SER A 91 17.86 69.81 -7.46
C SER A 91 18.76 68.93 -8.33
N THR A 92 19.86 69.45 -8.87
CA THR A 92 20.85 68.64 -9.62
C THR A 92 21.57 67.64 -8.71
N LYS A 93 21.93 68.03 -7.48
CA LYS A 93 22.50 67.10 -6.49
C LYS A 93 21.52 65.99 -6.11
N THR A 94 20.25 66.32 -5.85
CA THR A 94 19.21 65.34 -5.53
C THR A 94 18.87 64.44 -6.70
N LEU A 95 18.93 64.94 -7.94
CA LEU A 95 18.74 64.15 -9.15
C LEU A 95 19.89 63.16 -9.35
N LYS A 96 21.13 63.58 -9.06
CA LYS A 96 22.30 62.69 -9.09
C LYS A 96 22.19 61.55 -8.08
N SER A 97 21.77 61.82 -6.84
CA SER A 97 21.60 60.76 -5.83
C SER A 97 20.46 59.79 -6.19
N LYS A 98 19.34 60.31 -6.72
CA LYS A 98 18.24 59.46 -7.24
C LYS A 98 18.67 58.59 -8.42
N THR A 99 19.53 59.10 -9.30
CA THR A 99 20.06 58.34 -10.44
C THR A 99 20.91 57.16 -9.96
N LEU A 100 21.80 57.40 -8.99
CA LEU A 100 22.61 56.32 -8.38
C LEU A 100 21.74 55.26 -7.70
N HIS A 101 20.73 55.67 -6.94
CA HIS A 101 19.80 54.73 -6.29
C HIS A 101 19.01 53.90 -7.32
N LEU A 102 18.57 54.52 -8.42
CA LEU A 102 17.90 53.81 -9.51
C LEU A 102 18.81 52.75 -10.14
N GLU A 103 20.08 53.08 -10.36
CA GLU A 103 21.06 52.14 -10.91
C GLU A 103 21.31 50.94 -9.99
N GLU A 104 21.40 51.15 -8.67
CA GLU A 104 21.50 50.06 -7.69
C GLU A 104 20.23 49.20 -7.65
N SER A 105 19.05 49.83 -7.70
CA SER A 105 17.78 49.09 -7.76
C SER A 105 17.66 48.28 -9.06
N HIS A 106 18.14 48.79 -10.19
CA HIS A 106 18.16 48.07 -11.46
C HIS A 106 19.07 46.85 -11.41
N LYS A 107 20.23 46.95 -10.75
CA LYS A 107 21.12 45.82 -10.50
C LYS A 107 20.45 44.72 -9.69
N MET A 108 19.76 45.08 -8.60
CA MET A 108 19.03 44.11 -7.76
C MET A 108 17.89 43.44 -8.53
N ILE A 109 17.15 44.19 -9.35
CA ILE A 109 16.10 43.63 -10.22
C ILE A 109 16.69 42.58 -11.16
N LYS A 110 17.85 42.86 -11.76
CA LYS A 110 18.53 41.92 -12.65
C LYS A 110 18.96 40.63 -11.92
N GLU A 111 19.53 40.74 -10.72
CA GLU A 111 19.89 39.57 -9.92
C GLU A 111 18.67 38.73 -9.50
N MET A 112 17.53 39.38 -9.24
CA MET A 112 16.26 38.69 -8.96
C MET A 112 15.71 37.99 -10.20
N GLU A 113 15.79 38.62 -11.37
CA GLU A 113 15.37 38.02 -12.65
C GLU A 113 16.15 36.73 -12.94
N GLU A 114 17.47 36.75 -12.75
CA GLU A 114 18.32 35.56 -12.92
C GLU A 114 17.91 34.43 -11.94
N LYS A 115 17.58 34.76 -10.69
CA LYS A 115 17.09 33.78 -9.70
C LYS A 115 15.72 33.23 -10.06
N ILE A 116 14.81 34.07 -10.57
CA ILE A 116 13.49 33.64 -11.02
C ILE A 116 13.66 32.62 -12.15
N GLN A 117 14.51 32.91 -13.14
CA GLN A 117 14.77 31.98 -14.25
C GLN A 117 15.37 30.65 -13.79
N LEU A 118 16.30 30.67 -12.82
CA LEU A 118 16.85 29.44 -12.25
C LEU A 118 15.77 28.60 -11.55
N LEU A 119 14.90 29.26 -10.77
CA LEU A 119 13.79 28.58 -10.09
C LEU A 119 12.76 28.03 -11.08
N GLU A 120 12.43 28.77 -12.13
CA GLU A 120 11.53 28.32 -13.19
C GLU A 120 12.07 27.08 -13.91
N ASN A 121 13.36 27.08 -14.25
CA ASN A 121 14.02 25.92 -14.86
C ASN A 121 14.03 24.72 -13.92
N ALA A 122 14.35 24.90 -12.63
CA ALA A 122 14.33 23.83 -11.65
C ALA A 122 12.92 23.23 -11.45
N ILE A 123 11.88 24.08 -11.46
CA ILE A 123 10.49 23.61 -11.42
C ILE A 123 10.14 22.84 -12.69
N HIS A 124 10.57 23.31 -13.87
CA HIS A 124 10.31 22.62 -15.13
C HIS A 124 11.02 21.25 -15.18
N GLU A 125 12.27 21.16 -14.73
CA GLU A 125 13.04 19.92 -14.64
C GLU A 125 12.39 18.93 -13.67
N MET A 126 12.00 19.40 -12.49
CA MET A 126 11.25 18.59 -11.52
C MET A 126 9.88 18.16 -12.06
N LYS A 127 9.19 19.02 -12.81
CA LYS A 127 7.90 18.68 -13.43
C LYS A 127 8.06 17.66 -14.57
N GLY A 128 9.16 17.73 -15.32
CA GLY A 128 9.54 16.73 -16.31
C GLY A 128 9.77 15.35 -15.68
N SER A 129 10.53 15.28 -14.59
CA SER A 129 10.75 14.01 -13.87
C SER A 129 9.49 13.47 -13.17
N VAL A 130 8.61 14.35 -12.69
CA VAL A 130 7.27 13.97 -12.19
C VAL A 130 6.37 13.49 -13.34
N SER A 131 6.55 13.98 -14.57
CA SER A 131 5.78 13.50 -15.72
C SER A 131 6.26 12.13 -16.21
N ASP A 132 7.55 11.83 -16.13
CA ASP A 132 8.06 10.45 -16.23
C ASP A 132 7.50 9.55 -15.11
N SER A 133 7.06 10.16 -14.00
CA SER A 133 6.29 9.52 -12.92
C SER A 133 4.82 9.23 -13.27
N LEU A 134 4.32 9.51 -14.48
CA LEU A 134 3.11 8.85 -14.99
C LEU A 134 3.26 7.32 -14.95
N ASN A 135 4.48 6.80 -15.15
CA ASN A 135 4.78 5.39 -14.95
C ASN A 135 4.70 4.96 -13.46
N THR A 136 4.91 5.89 -12.53
CA THR A 136 4.70 5.63 -11.09
C THR A 136 3.23 5.56 -10.73
N GLU A 137 2.35 6.35 -11.34
CA GLU A 137 0.91 6.28 -11.05
C GLU A 137 0.28 4.98 -11.59
N GLU A 138 0.68 4.58 -12.81
CA GLU A 138 0.27 3.28 -13.37
C GLU A 138 0.81 2.11 -12.53
N TRP A 139 2.06 2.19 -12.07
CA TRP A 139 2.65 1.21 -11.17
C TRP A 139 1.94 1.16 -9.81
N ILE A 140 1.63 2.32 -9.22
CA ILE A 140 0.87 2.45 -7.97
C ILE A 140 -0.50 1.78 -8.13
N HIS A 141 -1.25 2.11 -9.18
CA HIS A 141 -2.57 1.53 -9.41
C HIS A 141 -2.51 0.02 -9.70
N SER A 142 -1.46 -0.46 -10.39
CA SER A 142 -1.24 -1.90 -10.58
C SER A 142 -1.00 -2.60 -9.24
N LEU A 143 -0.20 -2.00 -8.36
CA LEU A 143 0.12 -2.53 -7.04
C LEU A 143 -1.10 -2.49 -6.11
N GLU A 144 -1.93 -1.45 -6.18
CA GLU A 144 -3.21 -1.37 -5.47
C GLU A 144 -4.16 -2.50 -5.87
N LYS A 145 -4.25 -2.81 -7.17
CA LYS A 145 -5.07 -3.94 -7.65
C LYS A 145 -4.57 -5.27 -7.10
N GLU A 146 -3.25 -5.48 -7.06
CA GLU A 146 -2.66 -6.68 -6.50
C GLU A 146 -2.95 -6.79 -4.99
N VAL A 147 -2.79 -5.70 -4.23
CA VAL A 147 -3.13 -5.65 -2.80
C VAL A 147 -4.61 -5.97 -2.57
N GLN A 148 -5.52 -5.44 -3.39
CA GLN A 148 -6.95 -5.77 -3.31
C GLN A 148 -7.23 -7.25 -3.60
N LEU A 149 -6.56 -7.83 -4.61
CA LEU A 149 -6.70 -9.24 -4.94
C LEU A 149 -6.19 -10.13 -3.81
N LEU A 150 -5.01 -9.83 -3.27
CA LEU A 150 -4.42 -10.54 -2.14
C LEU A 150 -5.29 -10.44 -0.88
N SER A 151 -5.89 -9.27 -0.63
CA SER A 151 -6.83 -9.08 0.48
C SER A 151 -8.07 -9.98 0.34
N LYS A 152 -8.68 -10.03 -0.86
CA LYS A 152 -9.80 -10.94 -1.14
C LYS A 152 -9.42 -12.41 -0.96
N GLN A 153 -8.25 -12.80 -1.44
CA GLN A 153 -7.75 -14.17 -1.28
C GLN A 153 -7.46 -14.51 0.19
N SER A 154 -6.91 -13.56 0.95
CA SER A 154 -6.67 -13.70 2.39
C SER A 154 -7.98 -13.89 3.18
N MET A 155 -9.03 -13.12 2.86
CA MET A 155 -10.36 -13.32 3.46
C MET A 155 -10.91 -14.73 3.15
N LYS A 156 -10.86 -15.17 1.90
CA LYS A 156 -11.29 -16.53 1.51
C LYS A 156 -10.48 -17.61 2.23
N ASN A 157 -9.17 -17.43 2.34
CA ASN A 157 -8.30 -18.37 3.06
C ASN A 157 -8.64 -18.44 4.54
N LYS A 158 -8.96 -17.29 5.16
CA LYS A 158 -9.42 -17.24 6.56
C LYS A 158 -10.71 -18.05 6.76
N ASP A 159 -11.68 -17.90 5.87
CA ASP A 159 -12.94 -18.65 5.94
C ASP A 159 -12.70 -20.16 5.77
N ASN A 160 -11.85 -20.53 4.82
CA ASN A 160 -11.44 -21.92 4.60
C ASN A 160 -10.76 -22.51 5.85
N ILE A 161 -9.81 -21.78 6.46
CA ILE A 161 -9.14 -22.20 7.70
C ILE A 161 -10.16 -22.45 8.81
N GLN A 162 -11.15 -21.57 8.97
CA GLN A 162 -12.18 -21.74 9.98
C GLN A 162 -13.05 -22.98 9.73
N SER A 163 -13.42 -23.24 8.46
CA SER A 163 -14.19 -24.44 8.09
C SER A 163 -13.38 -25.74 8.28
N LEU A 164 -12.08 -25.72 7.97
CA LEU A 164 -11.19 -26.84 8.21
C LEU A 164 -11.00 -27.08 9.71
N GLN A 165 -10.90 -26.01 10.50
CA GLN A 165 -10.77 -26.12 11.95
C GLN A 165 -12.03 -26.70 12.60
N SER A 166 -13.24 -26.33 12.15
CA SER A 166 -14.48 -26.92 12.67
C SER A 166 -14.58 -28.40 12.32
N SER A 167 -14.26 -28.79 11.08
CA SER A 167 -14.22 -30.19 10.65
C SER A 167 -13.16 -31.01 11.40
N ALA A 168 -11.95 -30.47 11.59
CA ALA A 168 -10.89 -31.12 12.35
C ALA A 168 -11.28 -31.34 13.81
N ASN A 169 -11.98 -30.38 14.43
CA ASN A 169 -12.49 -30.53 15.79
C ASN A 169 -13.60 -31.60 15.88
N GLU A 170 -14.45 -31.72 14.86
CA GLU A 170 -15.44 -32.79 14.81
C GLU A 170 -14.76 -34.17 14.67
N ALA A 171 -13.81 -34.30 13.75
CA ALA A 171 -13.02 -35.51 13.58
C ALA A 171 -12.26 -35.89 14.86
N LYS A 172 -11.70 -34.89 15.57
CA LYS A 172 -11.05 -35.09 16.86
C LYS A 172 -12.02 -35.67 17.90
N LYS A 173 -13.22 -35.12 18.05
CA LYS A 173 -14.23 -35.64 18.98
C LYS A 173 -14.61 -37.09 18.66
N LYS A 174 -14.81 -37.40 17.37
CA LYS A 174 -15.10 -38.79 16.93
C LYS A 174 -13.94 -39.73 17.26
N MET A 175 -12.71 -39.27 17.08
CA MET A 175 -11.50 -40.04 17.43
C MET A 175 -11.37 -40.25 18.95
N GLU A 176 -11.65 -39.25 19.77
CA GLU A 176 -11.67 -39.37 21.23
C GLU A 176 -12.70 -40.42 21.68
N LEU A 177 -13.90 -40.43 21.07
CA LEU A 177 -14.91 -41.46 21.31
C LEU A 177 -14.41 -42.85 20.94
N ALA A 178 -13.91 -43.04 19.71
CA ALA A 178 -13.38 -44.32 19.26
C ALA A 178 -12.21 -44.81 20.13
N THR A 179 -11.35 -43.91 20.58
CA THR A 179 -10.24 -44.22 21.50
C THR A 179 -10.77 -44.76 22.83
N SER A 180 -11.82 -44.15 23.38
CA SER A 180 -12.45 -44.63 24.62
C SER A 180 -13.12 -46.00 24.47
N GLU A 181 -13.67 -46.30 23.29
CA GLU A 181 -14.24 -47.61 23.00
C GLU A 181 -13.14 -48.68 22.85
N VAL A 182 -12.01 -48.33 22.23
CA VAL A 182 -10.85 -49.21 22.12
C VAL A 182 -10.24 -49.50 23.50
N GLU A 183 -10.13 -48.52 24.38
CA GLU A 183 -9.64 -48.71 25.75
C GLU A 183 -10.56 -49.66 26.55
N LYS A 184 -11.88 -49.49 26.43
CA LYS A 184 -12.84 -50.44 27.01
C LYS A 184 -12.65 -51.85 26.44
N MET A 185 -12.50 -51.98 25.13
CA MET A 185 -12.25 -53.28 24.49
C MET A 185 -10.94 -53.91 24.97
N GLU A 186 -9.88 -53.13 25.13
CA GLU A 186 -8.59 -53.60 25.68
C GLU A 186 -8.77 -54.19 27.08
N SER A 187 -9.51 -53.50 27.96
CA SER A 187 -9.82 -54.02 29.31
C SER A 187 -10.59 -55.35 29.28
N ILE A 188 -11.48 -55.54 28.30
CA ILE A 188 -12.24 -56.79 28.13
C ILE A 188 -11.34 -57.91 27.61
N VAL A 189 -10.53 -57.64 26.57
CA VAL A 189 -9.65 -58.64 25.94
C VAL A 189 -8.58 -59.12 26.92
N THR A 190 -8.02 -58.22 27.73
CA THR A 190 -7.04 -58.59 28.77
C THR A 190 -7.65 -59.50 29.84
N GLU A 191 -8.87 -59.22 30.30
CA GLU A 191 -9.60 -60.10 31.21
C GLU A 191 -9.90 -61.48 30.58
N GLN A 192 -10.41 -61.49 29.34
CA GLN A 192 -10.65 -62.74 28.61
C GLN A 192 -9.38 -63.58 28.42
N TRP A 193 -8.23 -62.94 28.19
CA TRP A 193 -6.94 -63.61 28.08
C TRP A 193 -6.51 -64.31 29.39
N ILE A 194 -6.72 -63.67 30.54
CA ILE A 194 -6.46 -64.27 31.85
C ILE A 194 -7.33 -65.52 32.04
N GLN A 195 -8.62 -65.42 31.72
CA GLN A 195 -9.57 -66.53 31.83
C GLN A 195 -9.15 -67.73 30.95
N ILE A 196 -8.73 -67.49 29.71
CA ILE A 196 -8.23 -68.53 28.81
C ILE A 196 -6.99 -69.21 29.40
N ARG A 197 -6.06 -68.43 29.97
CA ARG A 197 -4.83 -68.98 30.57
C ARG A 197 -5.13 -69.87 31.77
N GLN A 198 -6.08 -69.47 32.62
CA GLN A 198 -6.52 -70.28 33.76
C GLN A 198 -7.19 -71.58 33.30
N LEU A 199 -8.05 -71.50 32.29
CA LEU A 199 -8.71 -72.66 31.71
C LEU A 199 -7.69 -73.67 31.14
N GLU A 200 -6.68 -73.19 30.42
CA GLU A 200 -5.61 -74.02 29.87
C GLU A 200 -4.83 -74.74 30.98
N GLN A 201 -4.48 -74.03 32.07
CA GLN A 201 -3.80 -74.65 33.21
C GLN A 201 -4.65 -75.74 33.88
N ALA A 202 -5.94 -75.49 34.09
CA ALA A 202 -6.87 -76.46 34.66
C ALA A 202 -7.05 -77.69 33.75
N PHE A 203 -7.07 -77.48 32.43
CA PHE A 203 -7.12 -78.55 31.44
C PHE A 203 -5.86 -79.42 31.49
N GLN A 204 -4.67 -78.82 31.51
CA GLN A 204 -3.42 -79.57 31.63
C GLN A 204 -3.33 -80.35 32.94
N LEU A 205 -3.77 -79.77 34.06
CA LEU A 205 -3.83 -80.45 35.36
C LEU A 205 -4.79 -81.64 35.30
N THR A 206 -5.98 -81.48 34.71
CA THR A 206 -6.95 -82.57 34.53
C THR A 206 -6.40 -83.69 33.64
N LYS A 207 -5.73 -83.36 32.54
CA LYS A 207 -5.05 -84.34 31.68
C LYS A 207 -3.97 -85.12 32.44
N MET A 208 -3.18 -84.42 33.28
CA MET A 208 -2.20 -85.06 34.15
C MET A 208 -2.86 -85.96 35.20
N MET A 209 -3.93 -85.51 35.85
CA MET A 209 -4.65 -86.30 36.86
C MET A 209 -5.30 -87.54 36.25
N THR A 210 -6.02 -87.41 35.14
CA THR A 210 -6.68 -88.52 34.45
C THR A 210 -5.69 -89.54 33.91
N SER A 211 -4.55 -89.12 33.36
CA SER A 211 -3.50 -90.05 32.93
C SER A 211 -2.86 -90.81 34.10
N ARG A 212 -2.76 -90.21 35.30
CA ARG A 212 -2.30 -90.90 36.51
C ARG A 212 -3.35 -91.85 37.08
N VAL A 213 -4.64 -91.50 37.02
CA VAL A 213 -5.75 -92.35 37.46
C VAL A 213 -5.92 -93.55 36.53
N LEU A 214 -5.88 -93.35 35.21
CA LEU A 214 -5.98 -94.42 34.22
C LEU A 214 -4.82 -95.42 34.31
N LYS A 215 -3.61 -94.96 34.64
CA LYS A 215 -2.45 -95.83 34.89
C LYS A 215 -2.53 -96.62 36.21
N ARG A 216 -3.46 -96.27 37.11
CA ARG A 216 -3.64 -96.93 38.43
C ARG A 216 -4.85 -97.86 38.50
N SER A 217 -5.67 -97.97 37.46
CA SER A 217 -6.79 -98.92 37.42
C SER A 217 -6.41 -100.19 36.63
N PRO A 218 -6.50 -101.41 37.21
CA PRO A 218 -6.41 -102.64 36.42
C PRO A 218 -7.64 -102.73 35.51
N LEU A 219 -7.39 -102.73 34.20
CA LEU A 219 -8.40 -102.77 33.13
C LEU A 219 -9.19 -104.09 33.22
N LYS A 220 -10.32 -104.10 33.94
CA LYS A 220 -11.28 -105.22 33.89
C LYS A 220 -12.05 -105.14 32.57
N LYS A 221 -11.74 -106.09 31.68
CA LYS A 221 -12.50 -106.38 30.45
C LYS A 221 -13.99 -106.53 30.78
N TRP A 222 -14.82 -105.71 30.13
CA TRP A 222 -16.23 -105.98 29.96
C TRP A 222 -16.53 -106.20 28.48
N HIS A 223 -17.08 -107.37 28.18
CA HIS A 223 -17.54 -107.76 26.88
C HIS A 223 -18.88 -107.08 26.54
N ASN A 224 -18.89 -106.45 25.37
CA ASN A 224 -19.87 -106.61 24.30
C ASN A 224 -21.35 -106.17 24.50
N ASN A 225 -21.65 -104.91 24.20
CA ASN A 225 -22.94 -104.52 23.63
C ASN A 225 -22.76 -103.35 22.64
N ARG A 226 -22.58 -103.71 21.36
CA ARG A 226 -23.14 -103.07 20.15
C ARG A 226 -23.65 -101.61 20.32
N TRP A 227 -22.76 -100.63 20.12
CA TRP A 227 -23.13 -99.25 19.80
C TRP A 227 -22.73 -98.94 18.35
N PRO A 228 -23.58 -98.24 17.56
CA PRO A 228 -23.23 -97.85 16.20
C PRO A 228 -22.10 -96.81 16.24
N SER A 229 -21.20 -96.90 15.26
CA SER A 229 -19.98 -96.09 15.12
C SER A 229 -20.17 -94.62 15.52
N LYS A 230 -19.60 -94.24 16.67
CA LYS A 230 -19.68 -92.88 17.24
C LYS A 230 -19.01 -91.80 16.37
N ASN A 231 -18.27 -92.19 15.32
CA ASN A 231 -17.48 -91.28 14.49
C ASN A 231 -18.20 -90.74 13.24
N THR A 232 -19.35 -91.30 12.84
CA THR A 232 -20.06 -90.84 11.62
C THR A 232 -21.22 -89.91 11.96
N MET A 233 -22.02 -90.25 12.98
CA MET A 233 -23.16 -89.44 13.41
C MET A 233 -22.75 -88.08 14.01
N SER A 234 -21.66 -88.04 14.77
CA SER A 234 -21.13 -86.78 15.31
C SER A 234 -20.64 -85.85 14.21
N LYS A 235 -19.91 -86.36 13.20
CA LYS A 235 -19.35 -85.51 12.13
C LYS A 235 -20.43 -84.91 11.23
N THR A 236 -21.46 -85.68 10.89
CA THR A 236 -22.57 -85.17 10.06
C THR A 236 -23.43 -84.17 10.81
N TRP A 237 -23.71 -84.41 12.10
CA TRP A 237 -24.43 -83.43 12.92
C TRP A 237 -23.62 -82.15 13.15
N PHE A 238 -22.30 -82.29 13.35
CA PHE A 238 -21.41 -81.14 13.50
C PHE A 238 -21.36 -80.31 12.22
N LEU A 239 -21.26 -80.94 11.04
CA LEU A 239 -21.28 -80.24 9.76
C LEU A 239 -22.63 -79.53 9.49
N ILE A 240 -23.75 -80.14 9.86
CA ILE A 240 -25.08 -79.54 9.71
C ILE A 240 -25.25 -78.34 10.64
N ILE A 241 -24.83 -78.45 11.91
CA ILE A 241 -24.86 -77.33 12.86
C ILE A 241 -23.93 -76.20 12.37
N VAL A 242 -22.72 -76.53 11.90
CA VAL A 242 -21.79 -75.54 11.34
C VAL A 242 -22.38 -74.85 10.10
N LEU A 243 -23.08 -75.57 9.22
CA LEU A 243 -23.73 -75.00 8.03
C LEU A 243 -24.92 -74.09 8.39
N ILE A 244 -25.76 -74.50 9.35
CA ILE A 244 -26.92 -73.72 9.80
C ILE A 244 -26.46 -72.45 10.50
N VAL A 245 -25.51 -72.56 11.44
CA VAL A 245 -24.99 -71.41 12.17
C VAL A 245 -24.22 -70.48 11.23
N LYS A 246 -23.46 -71.01 10.25
CA LYS A 246 -22.76 -70.16 9.26
C LYS A 246 -23.72 -69.30 8.43
N ASN A 247 -24.84 -69.87 7.97
CA ASN A 247 -25.78 -69.15 7.12
C ASN A 247 -26.57 -68.09 7.89
N GLU A 248 -27.10 -68.43 9.07
CA GLU A 248 -27.81 -67.47 9.92
C GLU A 248 -26.89 -66.32 10.37
N LEU A 249 -25.63 -66.63 10.69
CA LEU A 249 -24.67 -65.61 11.10
C LEU A 249 -24.25 -64.70 9.94
N GLN A 250 -24.18 -65.22 8.70
CA GLN A 250 -23.94 -64.39 7.53
C GLN A 250 -25.06 -63.38 7.31
N ASP A 251 -26.31 -63.76 7.52
CA ASP A 251 -27.45 -62.85 7.37
C ASP A 251 -27.51 -61.80 8.50
N VAL A 252 -27.23 -62.20 9.75
CA VAL A 252 -27.21 -61.28 10.90
C VAL A 252 -26.05 -60.29 10.82
N ILE A 253 -24.84 -60.75 10.46
CA ILE A 253 -23.67 -59.87 10.32
C ILE A 253 -23.87 -58.91 9.13
N LYS A 254 -24.42 -59.38 8.01
CA LYS A 254 -24.74 -58.54 6.85
C LYS A 254 -25.78 -57.48 7.20
N HIS A 255 -26.80 -57.82 7.98
CA HIS A 255 -27.82 -56.89 8.46
C HIS A 255 -27.24 -55.85 9.44
N GLN A 256 -26.35 -56.25 10.35
CA GLN A 256 -25.71 -55.32 11.31
C GLN A 256 -24.68 -54.39 10.65
N LEU A 257 -23.92 -54.88 9.65
CA LEU A 257 -22.96 -54.06 8.91
C LEU A 257 -23.61 -53.02 7.99
N GLN A 258 -24.80 -53.34 7.45
CA GLN A 258 -25.54 -52.46 6.54
C GLN A 258 -26.25 -51.30 7.27
N MET A 259 -26.39 -51.40 8.60
CA MET A 259 -27.04 -50.39 9.45
C MET A 259 -26.05 -49.36 10.04
N ASN A 260 -24.74 -49.60 9.96
CA ASN A 260 -23.72 -48.71 10.51
C ASN A 260 -22.91 -48.02 9.39
N GLU A 261 -23.19 -46.74 9.18
CA GLU A 261 -22.60 -45.86 8.14
C GLU A 261 -21.06 -45.76 8.23
N TYR A 262 -20.49 -46.02 9.41
CA TYR A 262 -19.05 -45.96 9.68
C TYR A 262 -18.28 -47.27 9.37
N THR A 263 -18.96 -48.40 9.19
CA THR A 263 -18.31 -49.71 8.93
C THR A 263 -18.33 -50.14 7.45
N ALA A 264 -18.99 -49.36 6.58
CA ALA A 264 -19.09 -49.66 5.16
C ALA A 264 -17.72 -49.71 4.45
N ASP A 265 -16.76 -48.90 4.87
CA ASP A 265 -15.42 -48.87 4.29
C ASP A 265 -14.55 -50.06 4.78
N LEU A 266 -14.77 -50.52 6.01
CA LEU A 266 -14.13 -51.72 6.55
C LEU A 266 -14.72 -53.01 5.94
N ALA A 267 -15.95 -52.94 5.42
CA ALA A 267 -16.64 -54.02 4.71
C ALA A 267 -15.96 -54.43 3.40
N ALA A 268 -15.20 -53.52 2.78
CA ALA A 268 -14.45 -53.80 1.56
C ALA A 268 -13.33 -54.84 1.79
N ASN A 269 -12.80 -54.90 3.02
CA ASN A 269 -11.72 -55.81 3.39
C ASN A 269 -12.28 -57.09 4.00
N ASN A 270 -12.80 -57.96 3.13
CA ASN A 270 -13.34 -59.29 3.46
C ASN A 270 -12.46 -60.11 4.41
N LEU A 271 -11.14 -59.91 4.38
CA LEU A 271 -10.17 -60.66 5.16
C LEU A 271 -10.20 -60.32 6.67
N VAL A 272 -10.44 -59.05 7.02
CA VAL A 272 -10.53 -58.61 8.43
C VAL A 272 -11.85 -59.09 9.05
N ILE A 273 -12.94 -59.02 8.28
CA ILE A 273 -14.24 -59.54 8.69
C ILE A 273 -14.20 -61.05 8.87
N LEU A 274 -13.57 -61.78 7.93
CA LEU A 274 -13.40 -63.23 8.03
C LEU A 274 -12.56 -63.62 9.25
N PHE A 275 -11.50 -62.86 9.57
CA PHE A 275 -10.68 -63.12 10.74
C PHE A 275 -11.42 -62.84 12.05
N LEU A 276 -12.14 -61.71 12.14
CA LEU A 276 -12.90 -61.33 13.34
C LEU A 276 -14.08 -62.28 13.58
N ALA A 277 -14.82 -62.63 12.52
CA ALA A 277 -15.91 -63.59 12.59
C ALA A 277 -15.40 -65.01 12.92
N SER A 278 -14.27 -65.43 12.33
CA SER A 278 -13.64 -66.72 12.66
C SER A 278 -13.14 -66.75 14.11
N SER A 279 -12.63 -65.63 14.63
CA SER A 279 -12.17 -65.51 16.02
C SER A 279 -13.33 -65.58 17.01
N MET A 280 -14.41 -64.82 16.77
CA MET A 280 -15.62 -64.86 17.59
C MET A 280 -16.31 -66.23 17.59
N MET A 281 -16.14 -67.02 16.53
CA MET A 281 -16.73 -68.36 16.40
C MET A 281 -15.86 -69.48 16.99
N ALA A 282 -14.53 -69.38 16.84
CA ALA A 282 -13.63 -70.41 17.33
C ALA A 282 -13.65 -70.51 18.86
N ILE A 283 -13.74 -69.38 19.56
CA ILE A 283 -13.67 -69.31 21.03
C ILE A 283 -14.84 -70.07 21.72
N PRO A 284 -16.12 -69.83 21.39
CA PRO A 284 -17.23 -70.54 22.02
C PRO A 284 -17.31 -72.01 21.60
N ILE A 285 -16.96 -72.35 20.36
CA ILE A 285 -16.96 -73.76 19.90
C ILE A 285 -15.86 -74.56 20.60
N LEU A 286 -14.67 -73.98 20.77
CA LEU A 286 -13.60 -74.60 21.55
C LEU A 286 -13.98 -74.72 23.03
N SER A 287 -14.63 -73.70 23.61
CA SER A 287 -15.15 -73.76 24.97
C SER A 287 -16.19 -74.88 25.16
N LEU A 288 -17.17 -74.98 24.26
CA LEU A 288 -18.18 -76.04 24.32
C LEU A 288 -17.58 -77.44 24.10
N TRP A 289 -16.61 -77.56 23.19
CA TRP A 289 -15.92 -78.82 22.94
C TRP A 289 -15.12 -79.29 24.16
N ILE A 290 -14.47 -78.37 24.87
CA ILE A 290 -13.75 -78.64 26.14
C ILE A 290 -14.71 -79.09 27.23
N ILE A 291 -15.91 -78.49 27.33
CA ILE A 291 -16.94 -78.88 28.29
C ILE A 291 -17.52 -80.26 27.95
N ILE A 292 -17.81 -80.53 26.68
CA ILE A 292 -18.37 -81.83 26.26
C ILE A 292 -17.35 -82.96 26.43
N THR A 293 -16.07 -82.70 26.14
CA THR A 293 -15.01 -83.70 26.33
C THR A 293 -14.69 -83.95 27.80
N SER A 294 -14.83 -82.95 28.68
CA SER A 294 -14.66 -83.13 30.13
C SER A 294 -15.80 -83.94 30.75
N TYR A 295 -17.04 -83.76 30.29
CA TYR A 295 -18.18 -84.58 30.71
C TYR A 295 -18.07 -86.04 30.26
N PHE A 296 -17.53 -86.31 29.07
CA PHE A 296 -17.38 -87.67 28.56
C PHE A 296 -16.24 -88.46 29.21
N GLN A 297 -15.33 -87.80 29.94
CA GLN A 297 -14.25 -88.43 30.70
C GLN A 297 -14.64 -88.75 32.16
N LEU A 298 -15.77 -88.22 32.64
CA LEU A 298 -16.28 -88.40 34.00
C LEU A 298 -17.35 -89.51 34.12
N LEU A 299 -17.73 -90.12 32.99
CA LEU A 299 -18.65 -91.26 32.87
C LEU A 299 -17.88 -92.53 32.51
#